data_AF-A0A6M2E160-F1
#
_entry.id   AF-A0A6M2E160-F1
#
_cell.length_a   1.000
_cell.length_b   1.000
_cell.length_c   1.000
_cell.angle_alpha   90.00
_cell.angle_beta   90.00
_cell.angle_gamma   90.00
#
_symmetry.space_group_name_H-M   'P 1'
#
loop_
_entity.id
_entity.type
_entity.pdbx_description
1 polymer ?
#
loop_
_entity_poly.entity_id
_entity_poly.type
_entity_poly.pdbx_seq_one_letter_code
_entity_poly.pdbx_strand_id
1 'polypeptide(L)'
;MFMFSLVLLSYFLVTGGIIYDVIGEPPSVGSTTDEHGHTRPVAFMTYRVNGQYIMEGLASSFLFTVGGLGFIILDQTQNPTTPKLNRLLLIGTGFICVLVAFFTTWIFMRMKLPGYLQT
;
A
#
# COMPACT_ATOMS: atom_id res chain seq x y z
N MET A 1 -21.21 -10.21 -2.81
CA MET A 1 -19.77 -10.55 -2.74
C MET A 1 -19.06 -10.41 -4.08
N PHE A 2 -19.55 -10.98 -5.17
CA PHE A 2 -18.91 -10.83 -6.49
C PHE A 2 -18.68 -9.38 -6.93
N MET A 3 -19.72 -8.53 -6.90
CA MET A 3 -19.58 -7.10 -7.21
C MET A 3 -18.62 -6.38 -6.26
N PHE A 4 -18.62 -6.74 -4.98
CA PHE A 4 -17.71 -6.18 -3.98
C PHE A 4 -16.25 -6.51 -4.33
N SER A 5 -15.96 -7.75 -4.69
CA SER A 5 -14.61 -8.17 -5.12
C SER A 5 -14.17 -7.45 -6.40
N LEU A 6 -15.07 -7.24 -7.38
CA LEU A 6 -14.76 -6.46 -8.58
C LEU A 6 -14.44 -5.00 -8.25
N VAL A 7 -15.20 -4.37 -7.35
CA VAL A 7 -14.93 -2.99 -6.92
C VAL A 7 -13.60 -2.90 -6.18
N LEU A 8 -13.31 -3.84 -5.27
CA LEU A 8 -12.04 -3.87 -4.54
C LEU A 8 -10.84 -4.05 -5.49
N LEU A 9 -10.99 -4.92 -6.49
CA LEU A 9 -9.98 -5.12 -7.54
C LEU A 9 -9.81 -3.86 -8.39
N SER A 10 -10.91 -3.19 -8.77
CA SER A 10 -10.82 -1.92 -9.51
C SER A 10 -10.13 -0.83 -8.68
N TYR A 11 -10.37 -0.78 -7.37
CA TYR A 11 -9.71 0.14 -6.46
C TYR A 11 -8.19 -0.10 -6.43
N PHE A 12 -7.76 -1.37 -6.32
CA PHE A 12 -6.35 -1.74 -6.40
C PHE A 12 -5.67 -1.26 -7.70
N LEU A 13 -6.33 -1.49 -8.84
CA LEU A 13 -5.78 -1.17 -10.16
C LEU A 13 -5.70 0.35 -10.41
N VAL A 14 -6.75 1.08 -10.02
CA VAL A 14 -6.80 2.54 -10.23
C VAL A 14 -5.83 3.26 -9.29
N THR A 15 -5.80 2.89 -8.01
CA THR A 15 -4.86 3.49 -7.04
C THR A 15 -3.42 3.05 -7.29
N GLY A 16 -3.20 1.88 -7.89
CA GLY A 16 -1.88 1.41 -8.31
C GLY A 16 -1.24 2.26 -9.41
N GLY A 17 -2.01 3.16 -10.05
CA GLY A 17 -1.47 4.08 -11.04
C GLY A 17 -1.43 3.51 -12.45
N ILE A 18 -2.19 2.47 -12.78
CA ILE A 18 -2.18 1.85 -14.13
C ILE A 18 -2.46 2.87 -15.24
N ILE A 19 -3.31 3.87 -14.98
CA ILE A 19 -3.57 4.96 -15.93
C ILE A 19 -2.30 5.80 -16.16
N TYR A 20 -1.55 6.07 -15.08
CA TYR A 20 -0.27 6.77 -15.15
C TYR A 20 0.79 5.93 -15.84
N ASP A 21 0.83 4.62 -15.58
CA ASP A 21 1.77 3.69 -16.20
C ASP A 21 1.56 3.62 -17.72
N VAL A 22 0.31 3.61 -18.18
CA VAL A 22 -0.03 3.57 -19.63
C VAL A 22 0.28 4.89 -20.33
N ILE A 23 0.11 6.04 -19.66
CA ILE A 23 0.33 7.36 -20.29
C ILE A 23 1.81 7.76 -20.25
N GLY A 24 2.47 7.53 -19.11
CA GLY A 24 3.81 8.03 -18.84
C GLY A 24 4.93 7.04 -19.13
N GLU A 25 4.59 5.75 -19.30
CA GLU A 25 5.54 4.63 -19.45
C GLU A 25 6.78 4.77 -18.53
N PRO A 26 6.60 5.02 -17.21
CA PRO A 26 7.72 5.19 -16.30
C PRO A 26 8.50 3.87 -16.15
N PRO A 27 9.81 3.92 -15.86
CA PRO A 27 10.57 2.71 -15.58
C PRO A 27 10.01 2.01 -14.33
N SER A 28 10.18 0.69 -14.25
CA SER A 28 9.65 -0.12 -13.16
C SER A 28 10.31 0.19 -11.81
N VAL A 29 11.61 0.45 -11.82
CA VAL A 29 12.44 0.78 -10.65
C VAL A 29 13.48 1.82 -11.08
N GLY A 30 13.73 2.82 -10.25
CA GLY A 30 14.79 3.79 -10.46
C GLY A 30 16.17 3.24 -10.11
N SER A 31 17.23 3.96 -10.47
CA SER A 31 18.59 3.67 -10.02
C SER A 31 19.23 4.93 -9.47
N THR A 32 19.95 4.80 -8.35
CA THR A 32 20.83 5.85 -7.82
C THR A 32 22.25 5.34 -7.81
N THR A 33 23.19 6.14 -8.28
CA THR A 33 24.61 5.84 -8.17
C THR A 33 25.09 6.15 -6.76
N ASP A 34 25.67 5.16 -6.12
CA ASP A 34 26.40 5.31 -4.86
C ASP A 34 27.70 6.08 -5.08
N GLU A 35 28.34 6.58 -4.01
CA GLU A 35 29.61 7.33 -4.09
C GLU A 35 30.75 6.52 -4.74
N HIS A 36 30.64 5.20 -4.71
CA HIS A 36 31.57 4.25 -5.32
C HIS A 36 31.21 3.86 -6.78
N GLY A 37 30.21 4.50 -7.38
CA GLY A 37 29.79 4.27 -8.78
C GLY A 37 28.88 3.05 -8.99
N HIS A 38 28.49 2.35 -7.93
CA HIS A 38 27.55 1.23 -8.02
C HIS A 38 26.10 1.73 -8.15
N THR A 39 25.37 1.22 -9.12
CA THR A 39 23.94 1.50 -9.28
C THR A 39 23.14 0.68 -8.27
N ARG A 40 22.48 1.36 -7.33
CA ARG A 40 21.52 0.76 -6.40
C ARG A 40 20.09 0.97 -6.91
N PRO A 41 19.24 -0.07 -6.92
CA PRO A 41 17.85 0.09 -7.30
C PRO A 41 17.11 0.90 -6.23
N VAL A 42 16.32 1.88 -6.65
CA VAL A 42 15.49 2.71 -5.78
C VAL A 42 14.03 2.57 -6.20
N ALA A 43 13.21 2.09 -5.27
CA ALA A 43 11.81 1.80 -5.53
C ALA A 43 10.91 3.05 -5.53
N PHE A 44 11.36 4.17 -4.95
CA PHE A 44 10.57 5.40 -4.81
C PHE A 44 11.19 6.57 -5.58
N MET A 45 10.35 7.38 -6.23
CA MET A 45 10.80 8.64 -6.83
C MET A 45 10.81 9.77 -5.80
N THR A 46 11.94 9.95 -5.12
CA THR A 46 12.11 10.99 -4.08
C THR A 46 11.95 12.40 -4.67
N TYR A 47 11.39 13.32 -3.88
CA TYR A 47 11.21 14.75 -4.18
C TYR A 47 10.23 15.10 -5.32
N ARG A 48 9.72 14.12 -6.07
CA ARG A 48 8.73 14.36 -7.14
C ARG A 48 7.38 13.74 -6.78
N VAL A 49 6.46 14.58 -6.32
CA VAL A 49 5.14 14.13 -5.84
C VAL A 49 4.27 13.56 -6.98
N ASN A 50 4.31 14.22 -8.14
CA ASN A 50 3.50 13.85 -9.31
C ASN A 50 4.11 12.72 -10.15
N GLY A 51 5.31 12.26 -9.78
CA GLY A 51 5.99 11.14 -10.43
C GLY A 51 5.83 9.87 -9.60
N GLN A 52 5.78 8.74 -10.29
CA GLN A 52 5.63 7.43 -9.65
C GLN A 52 6.34 6.36 -10.48
N TYR A 53 7.03 5.44 -9.82
CA TYR A 53 7.47 4.19 -10.45
C TYR A 53 6.37 3.14 -10.34
N ILE A 54 6.35 2.17 -11.27
CA ILE A 54 5.33 1.11 -11.28
C ILE A 54 5.33 0.35 -9.95
N MET A 55 6.51 0.01 -9.42
CA MET A 55 6.64 -0.72 -8.16
C MET A 55 6.17 0.09 -6.95
N GLU A 56 6.38 1.40 -6.93
CA GLU A 56 5.87 2.29 -5.89
C GLU A 56 4.34 2.29 -5.87
N GLY A 57 3.73 2.42 -7.05
CA GLY A 57 2.28 2.39 -7.22
C GLY A 57 1.64 1.11 -6.74
N LEU A 58 2.10 -0.02 -7.27
CA LEU A 58 1.59 -1.34 -6.92
C LEU A 58 1.79 -1.69 -5.45
N ALA A 59 2.92 -1.30 -4.85
CA ALA A 59 3.16 -1.50 -3.42
C ALA A 59 2.20 -0.67 -2.56
N SER A 60 1.95 0.59 -2.92
CA SER A 60 1.04 1.45 -2.18
C SER A 60 -0.42 0.98 -2.27
N SER A 61 -0.90 0.60 -3.45
CA SER A 61 -2.27 0.11 -3.64
C SER A 61 -2.52 -1.24 -2.96
N PHE A 62 -1.50 -2.10 -2.90
CA PHE A 62 -1.56 -3.33 -2.12
C PHE A 62 -1.77 -3.03 -0.63
N LEU A 63 -1.01 -2.09 -0.06
CA LEU A 63 -1.17 -1.72 1.34
C LEU A 63 -2.52 -1.08 1.65
N PHE A 64 -3.06 -0.26 0.73
CA PHE A 64 -4.40 0.31 0.88
C PHE A 64 -5.49 -0.76 0.92
N THR A 65 -5.40 -1.77 0.04
CA THR A 65 -6.37 -2.88 0.03
C THR A 65 -6.25 -3.78 1.26
N VAL A 66 -5.03 -4.08 1.72
CA VAL A 66 -4.81 -4.84 2.97
C VAL A 66 -5.36 -4.09 4.18
N GLY A 67 -5.16 -2.77 4.26
CA GLY A 67 -5.75 -1.94 5.32
C GLY A 67 -7.27 -1.96 5.30
N GLY A 68 -7.88 -1.81 4.12
CA GLY A 68 -9.34 -1.88 3.95
C GLY A 68 -9.91 -3.25 4.28
N LEU A 69 -9.27 -4.34 3.83
CA LEU A 69 -9.63 -5.70 4.19
C LEU A 69 -9.50 -5.95 5.70
N GLY A 70 -8.50 -5.35 6.36
CA GLY A 70 -8.36 -5.40 7.81
C GLY A 70 -9.60 -4.89 8.54
N PHE A 71 -10.19 -3.78 8.10
CA PHE A 71 -11.44 -3.27 8.66
C PHE A 71 -12.64 -4.17 8.41
N ILE A 72 -12.73 -4.76 7.21
CA ILE A 72 -13.82 -5.69 6.87
C ILE A 72 -13.75 -6.96 7.73
N ILE A 73 -12.54 -7.47 7.98
CA ILE A 73 -12.31 -8.61 8.88
C ILE A 73 -12.76 -8.25 10.30
N LEU A 74 -12.42 -7.04 10.78
CA LEU A 74 -12.85 -6.55 12.10
C LEU A 74 -14.38 -6.47 12.21
N ASP A 75 -15.07 -5.94 11.20
CA ASP A 75 -16.54 -5.88 11.18
C ASP A 75 -17.16 -7.28 11.21
N GLN A 76 -16.60 -8.23 10.45
CA GLN A 76 -17.08 -9.60 10.41
C GLN A 76 -16.97 -10.32 11.77
N THR A 77 -16.05 -9.90 12.66
CA THR A 77 -15.90 -10.49 14.00
C THR A 77 -17.08 -10.23 14.94
N GLN A 78 -17.95 -9.27 14.62
CA GLN A 78 -19.12 -8.94 15.43
C GLN A 78 -20.25 -9.98 15.29
N ASN A 79 -20.14 -10.91 14.33
CA ASN A 79 -21.12 -11.97 14.14
C ASN A 79 -21.14 -12.95 15.33
N PRO A 80 -22.33 -13.23 15.92
CA PRO A 80 -22.47 -14.03 17.14
C PRO A 80 -22.24 -15.54 16.92
N THR A 81 -22.08 -15.99 15.67
CA THR A 81 -21.93 -17.39 15.28
C THR A 81 -20.49 -17.91 15.39
N THR A 82 -19.52 -17.05 15.70
CA THR A 82 -18.10 -17.41 15.73
C THR A 82 -17.65 -17.92 17.10
N PRO A 83 -16.85 -19.01 17.18
CA PRO A 83 -16.30 -19.49 18.44
C PRO A 83 -15.29 -18.47 19.01
N LYS A 84 -15.25 -18.35 20.36
CA LYS A 84 -14.50 -17.30 21.08
C LYS A 84 -13.03 -17.18 20.66
N LEU A 85 -12.35 -18.32 20.43
CA LEU A 85 -10.94 -18.35 20.04
C LEU A 85 -10.72 -17.83 18.61
N ASN A 86 -11.54 -18.24 17.64
CA ASN A 86 -11.44 -17.73 16.26
C ASN A 86 -11.76 -16.25 16.20
N ARG A 87 -12.71 -15.78 17.01
CA ARG A 87 -13.03 -14.35 17.10
C ARG A 87 -11.84 -13.54 17.59
N LEU A 88 -11.15 -14.00 18.64
CA LEU A 88 -9.95 -13.34 19.15
C LEU A 88 -8.82 -13.29 18.09
N LEU A 89 -8.59 -14.40 17.39
CA LEU A 89 -7.58 -14.46 16.32
C LEU A 89 -7.91 -13.50 15.18
N LEU A 90 -9.16 -13.47 14.71
CA LEU A 90 -9.59 -12.57 13.63
C LEU A 90 -9.47 -11.09 14.02
N ILE A 91 -9.80 -10.74 15.27
CA ILE A 91 -9.58 -9.38 15.79
C ILE A 91 -8.09 -9.03 15.75
N GLY A 92 -7.24 -9.94 16.23
CA GLY A 92 -5.79 -9.77 16.20
C GLY A 92 -5.26 -9.56 14.78
N THR A 93 -5.65 -10.43 13.84
CA THR A 93 -5.23 -10.33 12.43
C THR A 93 -5.72 -9.05 11.77
N GLY A 94 -7.00 -8.69 11.94
CA GLY A 94 -7.57 -7.47 11.37
C GLY A 94 -6.88 -6.21 11.89
N PHE A 95 -6.62 -6.16 13.21
CA PHE A 95 -5.93 -5.04 13.83
C PHE A 95 -4.47 -4.92 13.36
N ILE A 96 -3.73 -6.04 13.26
CA ILE A 96 -2.36 -6.07 12.72
C ILE A 96 -2.34 -5.59 11.27
N CYS A 97 -3.26 -6.05 10.42
CA CYS A 97 -3.35 -5.61 9.02
C CYS A 97 -3.53 -4.10 8.90
N VAL A 98 -4.41 -3.50 9.71
CA VAL A 98 -4.64 -2.04 9.73
C VAL A 98 -3.39 -1.30 10.19
N LEU A 99 -2.75 -1.75 11.27
CA LEU A 99 -1.53 -1.11 11.77
C LEU A 99 -0.38 -1.17 10.77
N VAL A 100 -0.15 -2.34 10.17
CA VAL A 100 0.91 -2.52 9.15
C VAL A 100 0.64 -1.61 7.97
N ALA A 101 -0.59 -1.58 7.44
CA ALA A 101 -0.96 -0.70 6.34
C ALA A 101 -0.74 0.79 6.68
N PHE A 102 -1.13 1.23 7.87
CA PHE A 102 -0.96 2.61 8.32
C PHE A 102 0.52 3.00 8.45
N PHE A 103 1.33 2.22 9.18
CA PHE A 103 2.73 2.55 9.39
C PHE A 103 3.55 2.50 8.09
N THR A 104 3.31 1.51 7.24
CA THR A 104 4.02 1.38 5.96
C THR A 104 3.69 2.52 4.99
N THR A 105 2.41 2.89 4.86
CA THR A 105 2.00 4.04 4.01
C THR A 105 2.51 5.37 4.56
N TRP A 106 2.56 5.53 5.89
CA TRP A 106 3.20 6.68 6.52
C TRP A 106 4.69 6.76 6.22
N ILE A 107 5.40 5.62 6.28
CA ILE A 107 6.82 5.53 5.90
C ILE A 107 6.99 5.86 4.42
N PHE A 108 6.12 5.37 3.53
CA PHE A 108 6.17 5.68 2.10
C PHE A 108 6.07 7.18 1.83
N MET A 109 5.17 7.88 2.53
CA MET A 109 5.07 9.33 2.43
C MET A 109 6.35 10.05 2.88
N ARG A 110 7.00 9.57 3.96
CA ARG A 110 8.30 10.11 4.42
C ARG A 110 9.45 9.80 3.48
N MET A 111 9.44 8.64 2.82
CA MET A 111 10.43 8.28 1.80
C MET A 111 10.27 9.13 0.55
N LYS A 112 9.03 9.39 0.10
CA LYS A 112 8.75 10.21 -1.08
C LYS A 112 9.07 11.68 -0.85
N LEU A 113 8.74 12.21 0.33
CA LEU A 113 8.94 13.61 0.72
C LEU A 113 9.76 13.69 2.01
N PRO A 114 11.11 13.64 1.93
CA PRO A 114 11.95 13.83 3.10
C PRO A 114 11.80 15.27 3.61
N GLY A 115 11.42 15.43 4.88
CA GLY A 115 11.04 16.73 5.47
C GLY A 115 9.53 16.94 5.63
N TYR A 116 8.70 16.01 5.14
CA TYR A 116 7.25 16.07 5.34
C TYR A 116 6.89 15.90 6.83
N LEU A 117 6.19 16.90 7.39
CA LEU A 117 5.84 17.06 8.82
C LEU A 117 7.04 17.18 9.79
N GLN A 118 8.17 17.75 9.35
CA GLN A 118 9.15 18.28 10.30
C GLN A 118 8.69 19.66 10.79
N THR A 119 7.93 19.69 11.89
CA THR A 119 7.78 20.85 12.77
C THR A 119 8.55 20.59 14.04
#